data_AF-A0A0S2ESA8-F1
#
_entry.id   AF-A0A0S2ESA8-F1
#
_cell.length_a   1.000
_cell.length_b   1.000
_cell.length_c   1.000
_cell.angle_alpha   90.00
_cell.angle_beta   90.00
_cell.angle_gamma   90.00
#
_symmetry.space_group_name_H-M   'P 1'
#
loop_
_entity.id
_entity.type
_entity.pdbx_description
1 polymer ?
#
loop_
_entity_poly.entity_id
_entity_poly.type
_entity_poly.pdbx_seq_one_letter_code
_entity_poly.pdbx_strand_id
1 'polypeptide(L)'
;MIPAIGSAAARVDTFRLDGLAPALTSGPSESSAASAGQGFAAAMADMAREASHTMKGAEATSIQGVNGKASTQAVVDAVMGAERTLQTAIAIRDKVVSAYLELSRMSI
;
A
#
# COMPACT_ATOMS: atom_id res chain seq x y z
N MET A 1 -10.78 18.33 50.68
CA MET A 1 -9.64 17.39 50.82
C MET A 1 -9.38 16.76 49.45
N ILE A 2 -8.11 16.76 49.04
CA ILE A 2 -7.61 16.62 47.65
C ILE A 2 -7.58 15.14 47.21
N PRO A 3 -7.99 14.76 45.98
CA PRO A 3 -7.64 13.46 45.41
C PRO A 3 -6.19 13.49 44.91
N ALA A 4 -5.41 12.50 45.34
CA ALA A 4 -4.02 12.33 44.96
C ALA A 4 -3.89 12.01 43.46
N ILE A 5 -3.07 12.82 42.80
CA ILE A 5 -2.52 12.59 41.48
C ILE A 5 -1.32 11.66 41.67
N GLY A 6 -1.29 10.51 40.99
CA GLY A 6 -0.06 9.73 40.84
C GLY A 6 -0.22 8.23 41.07
N SER A 7 -0.44 7.49 39.99
CA SER A 7 0.56 6.52 39.51
C SER A 7 0.14 6.01 38.13
N ALA A 8 0.73 6.64 37.11
CA ALA A 8 0.96 6.00 35.83
C ALA A 8 1.83 4.76 36.09
N ALA A 9 1.20 3.59 36.19
CA ALA A 9 1.89 2.31 36.13
C ALA A 9 1.56 1.69 34.78
N ALA A 10 2.50 1.91 33.87
CA ALA A 10 2.64 1.25 32.59
C ALA A 10 2.20 -0.22 32.65
N ARG A 11 1.03 -0.53 32.09
CA ARG A 11 0.83 -1.83 31.46
C ARG A 11 1.36 -1.71 30.04
N VAL A 12 2.69 -1.74 29.93
CA VAL A 12 3.33 -2.17 28.69
C VAL A 12 2.86 -3.60 28.51
N ASP A 13 1.92 -3.75 27.59
CA ASP A 13 1.59 -5.01 26.97
C ASP A 13 2.90 -5.50 26.36
N THR A 14 3.61 -6.32 27.11
CA THR A 14 4.79 -7.05 26.64
C THR A 14 4.24 -8.07 25.67
N PHE A 15 4.03 -7.58 24.44
CA PHE A 15 3.67 -8.32 23.26
C PHE A 15 4.65 -9.50 23.15
N ARG A 16 4.21 -10.62 23.70
CA ARG A 16 4.76 -11.99 23.61
C ARG A 16 6.13 -12.05 22.93
N LEU A 17 7.18 -11.74 23.69
CA LEU A 17 8.58 -12.04 23.34
C LEU A 17 8.91 -13.54 23.48
N ASP A 18 7.92 -14.37 23.87
CA ASP A 18 8.02 -15.83 24.01
C ASP A 18 8.40 -16.56 22.69
N GLY A 19 8.32 -15.87 21.55
CA GLY A 19 8.64 -16.43 20.23
C GLY A 19 10.02 -16.09 19.65
N LEU A 20 10.81 -15.19 20.26
CA LEU A 20 12.08 -14.74 19.67
C LEU A 20 13.31 -15.58 20.07
N ALA A 21 13.13 -16.65 20.86
CA ALA A 21 14.22 -17.45 21.38
C ALA A 21 14.96 -18.37 20.36
N PRO A 22 14.49 -18.67 19.12
CA PRO A 22 15.34 -19.34 18.15
C PRO A 22 15.87 -18.41 17.03
N ALA A 23 15.50 -17.14 16.97
CA ALA A 23 15.83 -16.28 15.83
C ALA A 23 17.29 -15.79 15.77
N LEU A 24 18.11 -16.09 16.79
CA LEU A 24 19.54 -15.76 16.79
C LEU A 24 20.42 -16.84 16.13
N THR A 25 19.82 -17.96 15.69
CA THR A 25 20.55 -19.08 15.08
C THR A 25 19.98 -19.56 13.73
N SER A 26 19.09 -18.81 13.10
CA SER A 26 18.52 -19.22 11.82
C SER A 26 18.64 -18.08 10.81
N GLY A 27 19.52 -18.28 9.82
CA GLY A 27 19.60 -17.45 8.63
C GLY A 27 18.25 -17.35 7.90
N PRO A 28 18.12 -16.42 6.93
CA PRO A 28 16.86 -16.11 6.29
C PRO A 28 16.21 -17.39 5.75
N SER A 29 15.12 -17.81 6.39
CA SER A 29 14.40 -19.01 5.98
C SER A 29 13.53 -18.67 4.78
N GLU A 30 13.78 -19.34 3.65
CA GLU A 30 13.13 -19.12 2.36
C GLU A 30 11.59 -19.19 2.41
N SER A 31 11.02 -19.88 3.40
CA SER A 31 9.57 -19.92 3.63
C SER A 31 8.95 -18.57 4.01
N SER A 32 9.70 -17.67 4.67
CA SER A 32 9.17 -16.35 5.02
C SER A 32 9.12 -15.40 3.81
N ALA A 33 10.00 -15.62 2.81
CA ALA A 33 10.03 -14.85 1.57
C ALA A 33 8.85 -15.21 0.64
N ALA A 34 8.47 -16.49 0.57
CA ALA A 34 7.33 -16.95 -0.23
C ALA A 34 5.99 -16.38 0.28
N SER A 35 5.80 -16.36 1.61
CA SER A 35 4.59 -15.80 2.23
C SER A 35 4.50 -14.27 2.08
N ALA A 36 5.65 -13.58 2.10
CA ALA A 36 5.73 -12.14 1.82
C ALA A 36 5.45 -11.83 0.34
N GLY A 37 5.90 -12.68 -0.59
CA GLY A 37 5.63 -12.55 -2.03
C GLY A 37 4.14 -12.65 -2.38
N GLN A 38 3.39 -13.51 -1.70
CA GLN A 38 1.93 -13.62 -1.85
C GLN A 38 1.19 -12.39 -1.32
N GLY A 39 1.63 -11.83 -0.18
CA GLY A 39 1.09 -10.57 0.35
C GLY A 39 1.38 -9.37 -0.56
N PHE A 40 2.58 -9.30 -1.12
CA PHE A 40 2.95 -8.25 -2.09
C PHE A 40 2.14 -8.34 -3.38
N ALA A 41 1.95 -9.54 -3.93
CA ALA A 41 1.14 -9.76 -5.13
C ALA A 41 -0.33 -9.35 -4.91
N ALA A 42 -0.90 -9.67 -3.74
CA ALA A 42 -2.24 -9.24 -3.37
C ALA A 42 -2.34 -7.71 -3.28
N ALA A 43 -1.40 -7.05 -2.60
CA ALA A 43 -1.37 -5.59 -2.48
C ALA A 43 -1.21 -4.88 -3.85
N MET A 44 -0.39 -5.43 -4.76
CA MET A 44 -0.27 -4.94 -6.14
C MET A 44 -1.58 -5.12 -6.93
N ALA A 45 -2.26 -6.25 -6.76
CA ALA A 45 -3.55 -6.49 -7.41
C ALA A 45 -4.63 -5.52 -6.92
N ASP A 46 -4.68 -5.23 -5.62
CA ASP A 46 -5.59 -4.24 -5.05
C ASP A 46 -5.26 -2.83 -5.53
N MET A 47 -3.97 -2.47 -5.60
CA MET A 47 -3.53 -1.18 -6.14
C MET A 47 -3.91 -1.00 -7.61
N ALA A 48 -3.77 -2.04 -8.44
CA ALA A 48 -4.18 -2.02 -9.83
C ALA A 48 -5.71 -1.86 -9.99
N ARG A 49 -6.48 -2.53 -9.11
CA ARG A 49 -7.94 -2.38 -9.05
C ARG A 49 -8.34 -0.96 -8.66
N GLU A 50 -7.69 -0.40 -7.64
CA GLU A 50 -7.94 0.97 -7.19
C GLU A 50 -7.62 1.98 -8.28
N ALA A 51 -6.46 1.88 -8.94
CA ALA A 51 -6.11 2.76 -10.05
C ALA A 51 -7.14 2.72 -11.19
N SER A 52 -7.61 1.52 -11.57
CA SER A 52 -8.68 1.36 -12.56
C SER A 52 -10.00 1.96 -12.08
N HIS A 53 -10.33 1.80 -10.80
CA HIS A 53 -11.54 2.37 -10.21
C HIS A 53 -11.50 3.90 -10.21
N THR A 54 -10.39 4.51 -9.78
CA THR A 54 -10.21 5.96 -9.79
C THR A 54 -10.31 6.53 -11.20
N MET A 55 -9.70 5.88 -12.20
CA MET A 55 -9.82 6.29 -13.61
C MET A 55 -11.27 6.24 -14.10
N LYS A 56 -12.00 5.17 -13.81
CA LYS A 56 -13.43 5.06 -14.17
C LYS A 56 -14.27 6.13 -13.46
N GLY A 57 -13.95 6.47 -12.22
CA GLY A 57 -14.61 7.55 -11.48
C GLY A 57 -14.38 8.93 -12.13
N ALA A 58 -13.17 9.19 -12.61
CA ALA A 58 -12.85 10.41 -13.37
C ALA A 58 -13.58 10.46 -14.71
N GLU A 59 -13.67 9.34 -15.44
CA GLU A 59 -14.46 9.24 -16.67
C GLU A 59 -15.94 9.50 -16.42
N ALA A 60 -16.52 8.89 -15.38
CA ALA A 60 -17.92 9.10 -15.01
C ALA A 60 -18.21 10.58 -14.66
N THR A 61 -17.32 11.22 -13.89
CA THR A 61 -17.42 12.64 -13.56
C THR A 61 -17.29 13.51 -14.82
N SER A 62 -16.37 13.15 -15.72
CA SER A 62 -16.19 13.85 -17.01
C SER A 62 -17.45 13.77 -17.88
N ILE A 63 -18.08 12.60 -17.96
CA ILE A 63 -19.35 12.41 -18.67
C ILE A 63 -20.45 13.27 -18.04
N GLN A 64 -20.50 13.34 -16.71
CA GLN A 64 -21.46 14.22 -16.01
C GLN A 64 -21.19 15.70 -16.30
N GLY A 65 -19.92 16.10 -16.43
CA GLY A 65 -19.53 17.46 -16.81
C GLY A 65 -20.02 17.84 -18.20
N VAL A 66 -19.85 16.97 -19.19
CA VAL A 66 -20.37 17.17 -20.55
C VAL A 66 -21.90 17.27 -20.57
N ASN A 67 -22.58 16.53 -19.69
CA ASN A 67 -24.04 16.59 -19.53
C ASN A 67 -24.52 17.80 -18.68
N GLY A 68 -23.62 18.67 -18.22
CA GLY A 68 -23.95 19.82 -17.36
C GLY A 68 -24.34 19.44 -15.92
N LYS A 69 -24.10 18.19 -15.51
CA LYS A 69 -24.44 17.64 -14.18
C LYS A 69 -23.29 17.74 -13.17
N ALA A 70 -22.07 18.02 -13.64
CA ALA A 70 -20.90 18.29 -12.81
C ALA A 70 -20.21 19.58 -13.27
N SER A 71 -19.61 20.33 -12.34
CA SER A 71 -18.87 21.55 -12.68
C SER A 71 -17.56 21.21 -13.39
N THR A 72 -17.07 22.14 -14.21
CA THR A 72 -15.76 21.99 -14.88
C THR A 72 -14.62 21.83 -13.89
N GLN A 73 -14.71 22.48 -12.71
CA GLN A 73 -13.77 22.27 -11.61
C GLN A 73 -13.80 20.83 -11.09
N ALA A 74 -14.98 20.27 -10.83
CA ALA A 74 -15.11 18.89 -10.34
C ALA A 74 -14.56 17.86 -11.34
N VAL A 75 -14.72 18.10 -12.64
CA VAL A 75 -14.12 17.27 -13.69
C VAL A 75 -12.59 17.33 -13.63
N VAL A 76 -12.02 18.53 -13.56
CA VAL A 76 -10.57 18.71 -13.49
C VAL A 76 -9.99 18.07 -12.22
N ASP A 77 -10.64 18.25 -11.07
CA ASP A 77 -10.22 17.66 -9.81
C ASP A 77 -10.22 16.12 -9.88
N ALA A 78 -11.28 15.54 -10.45
CA ALA A 78 -11.37 14.08 -10.62
C ALA A 78 -10.29 13.54 -11.56
N VAL A 79 -10.04 14.22 -12.69
CA VAL A 79 -8.98 13.84 -13.65
C VAL A 79 -7.60 13.96 -13.02
N MET A 80 -7.31 15.07 -12.33
CA MET A 80 -6.03 15.29 -11.64
C MET A 80 -5.81 14.28 -10.50
N GLY A 81 -6.86 13.88 -9.80
CA GLY A 81 -6.82 12.81 -8.80
C GLY A 81 -6.50 11.44 -9.40
N ALA A 82 -7.12 11.12 -10.54
CA ALA A 82 -6.83 9.89 -11.29
C ALA A 82 -5.39 9.88 -11.83
N GLU A 83 -4.90 11.01 -12.34
CA GLU A 83 -3.55 11.11 -12.88
C GLU A 83 -2.47 10.86 -11.81
N ARG A 84 -2.60 11.44 -10.61
CA ARG A 84 -1.65 11.17 -9.50
C ARG A 84 -1.63 9.71 -9.08
N THR A 85 -2.81 9.08 -9.04
CA THR A 85 -2.95 7.66 -8.71
C THR A 85 -2.28 6.80 -9.77
N LEU A 86 -2.50 7.12 -11.05
CA LEU A 86 -1.87 6.44 -12.18
C LEU A 86 -0.35 6.59 -12.17
N GLN A 87 0.17 7.80 -11.94
CA GLN A 87 1.61 8.06 -11.84
C GLN A 87 2.26 7.23 -10.73
N THR A 88 1.60 7.10 -9.59
CA THR A 88 2.07 6.27 -8.47
C THR A 88 2.09 4.79 -8.85
N ALA A 89 1.02 4.29 -9.49
CA ALA A 89 0.95 2.91 -9.96
C ALA A 89 2.05 2.59 -10.99
N ILE A 90 2.33 3.52 -11.92
CA ILE A 90 3.40 3.37 -12.92
C ILE A 90 4.78 3.35 -12.24
N ALA A 91 5.04 4.25 -11.28
CA ALA A 91 6.32 4.28 -10.58
C ALA A 91 6.60 2.93 -9.85
N ILE A 92 5.58 2.34 -9.24
CA ILE A 92 5.72 1.05 -8.56
C ILE A 92 5.90 -0.08 -9.57
N ARG A 93 5.13 -0.08 -10.68
CA ARG A 93 5.33 -1.02 -11.80
C ARG A 93 6.77 -1.01 -12.28
N ASP A 94 7.34 0.16 -12.53
CA ASP A 94 8.69 0.29 -13.05
C ASP A 94 9.74 -0.23 -12.05
N LYS A 95 9.54 -0.02 -10.74
CA LYS A 95 10.39 -0.61 -9.70
C LYS A 95 10.29 -2.12 -9.62
N VAL A 96 9.09 -2.69 -9.72
CA VAL A 96 8.89 -4.15 -9.72
C VAL A 96 9.51 -4.80 -10.94
N VAL A 97 9.33 -4.20 -12.12
CA VAL A 97 9.96 -4.67 -13.36
C VAL A 97 11.49 -4.59 -13.25
N SER A 98 12.02 -3.50 -12.70
CA SER A 98 13.47 -3.36 -12.50
C SER A 98 14.03 -4.43 -11.56
N ALA A 99 13.38 -4.66 -10.43
CA ALA A 99 13.76 -5.71 -9.47
C ALA A 99 13.69 -7.12 -10.07
N TYR A 100 12.67 -7.40 -10.92
CA TYR A 100 12.59 -8.65 -11.66
C TYR A 100 13.76 -8.82 -12.64
N LEU A 101 14.08 -7.78 -13.40
CA LEU A 101 15.20 -7.81 -14.36
C LEU A 101 16.55 -7.94 -13.64
N GLU A 102 16.72 -7.34 -12.47
CA GLU A 102 17.92 -7.48 -11.64
C GLU A 102 18.08 -8.91 -11.11
N LEU A 103 17.01 -9.48 -10.51
CA LEU A 103 17.00 -10.86 -10.05
C LEU A 103 17.23 -11.86 -11.20
N SER A 104 16.64 -11.60 -12.36
CA SER A 104 16.83 -12.43 -13.55
C SER A 104 18.25 -12.36 -14.12
N ARG A 105 18.99 -11.27 -13.88
CA ARG A 105 20.41 -11.15 -14.25
C ARG A 105 21.34 -11.78 -13.21
N MET A 106 20.85 -12.02 -12.00
CA MET A 106 21.58 -12.71 -10.92
C MET A 106 21.27 -14.22 -10.87
N SER A 107 20.14 -14.66 -11.42
CA SER A 107 19.79 -16.08 -11.56
C SER A 107 20.61 -16.75 -12.66
N ILE A 108 21.61 -17.52 -12.21
CA ILE A 108 22.49 -18.48 -12.90
C ILE A 108 23.18 -18.03 -14.20
#